data_AF-A0A554JIB8-F1
#
_entry.id   AF-A0A554JIB8-F1
#
_cell.length_a   1.000
_cell.length_b   1.000
_cell.length_c   1.000
_cell.angle_alpha   90.00
_cell.angle_beta   90.00
_cell.angle_gamma   90.00
#
_symmetry.space_group_name_H-M   'P 1'
#
loop_
_entity.id
_entity.type
_entity.pdbx_description
1 polymer ?
#
loop_
_entity_poly.entity_id
_entity_poly.type
_entity_poly.pdbx_seq_one_letter_code
_entity_poly.pdbx_strand_id
1 'polypeptide(L)'
;MTHTNNRVHAAALGEKLSYITRALFGGVFLLIFLYVYAVNQAVINVAARGSAEERVRVLQSRVAALESEYLSRTRTITADFAIERGFVETPRLRYVSRLPLGLLLAKGSGI
;
A
#
# COMPACT_ATOMS: atom_id res chain seq x y z
N MET A 1 52.00 -57.28 4.11
CA MET A 1 50.70 -57.11 4.82
C MET A 1 50.30 -55.62 5.00
N THR A 2 50.75 -54.72 4.10
CA THR A 2 50.52 -53.26 4.18
C THR A 2 49.66 -52.71 3.04
N HIS A 3 49.53 -53.43 1.92
CA HIS A 3 48.79 -52.96 0.73
C HIS A 3 47.26 -53.06 0.83
N THR A 4 46.72 -53.85 1.77
CA THR A 4 45.27 -54.03 1.92
C THR A 4 44.61 -52.87 2.67
N ASN A 5 45.30 -52.26 3.65
CA ASN A 5 44.72 -51.22 4.50
C ASN A 5 44.48 -49.90 3.74
N ASN A 6 45.35 -49.56 2.79
CA ASN A 6 45.21 -48.34 1.98
C ASN A 6 44.00 -48.36 1.03
N ARG A 7 43.59 -49.55 0.55
CA ARG A 7 42.44 -49.70 -0.36
C ARG A 7 41.10 -49.52 0.34
N VAL A 8 41.03 -49.92 1.62
CA VAL A 8 39.82 -49.78 2.44
C VAL A 8 39.58 -48.31 2.79
N HIS A 9 40.64 -47.57 3.17
CA HIS A 9 40.53 -46.12 3.41
C HIS A 9 40.19 -45.33 2.13
N ALA A 10 40.73 -45.72 0.97
CA ALA A 10 40.41 -45.08 -0.31
C ALA A 10 38.94 -45.27 -0.72
N ALA A 11 38.35 -46.45 -0.45
CA ALA A 11 36.95 -46.73 -0.76
C ALA A 11 35.97 -45.92 0.10
N ALA A 12 36.26 -45.78 1.41
CA ALA A 12 35.42 -45.01 2.33
C ALA A 12 35.43 -43.49 2.04
N LEU A 13 36.54 -42.96 1.48
CA LEU A 13 36.63 -41.55 1.08
C LEU A 13 35.78 -41.24 -0.16
N GLY A 14 35.74 -42.16 -1.13
CA GLY A 14 34.97 -41.99 -2.37
C GLY A 14 33.45 -41.89 -2.13
N GLU A 15 32.93 -42.66 -1.18
CA GLU A 15 31.50 -42.62 -0.84
C GLU A 15 31.12 -41.27 -0.21
N LYS A 16 31.94 -40.75 0.71
CA LYS A 16 31.71 -39.44 1.35
C LYS A 16 31.79 -38.29 0.35
N LEU A 17 32.73 -38.32 -0.60
CA LEU A 17 32.81 -37.30 -1.65
C LEU A 17 31.54 -37.25 -2.52
N SER A 18 30.92 -38.39 -2.80
CA SER A 18 29.68 -38.47 -3.59
C SER A 18 28.50 -37.78 -2.90
N TYR A 19 28.34 -37.96 -1.59
CA TYR A 19 27.28 -37.27 -0.83
C TYR A 19 27.51 -35.76 -0.75
N ILE A 20 28.77 -35.33 -0.52
CA ILE A 20 29.10 -33.90 -0.44
C ILE A 20 28.85 -33.21 -1.77
N THR A 21 29.22 -33.81 -2.89
CA THR A 21 28.97 -33.23 -4.23
C THR A 21 27.49 -33.11 -4.54
N ARG A 22 26.68 -34.12 -4.21
CA ARG A 22 25.21 -34.05 -4.36
C ARG A 22 24.58 -32.97 -3.47
N ALA A 23 25.02 -32.87 -2.22
CA ALA A 23 24.56 -31.82 -1.30
C ALA A 23 24.95 -30.42 -1.80
N LEU A 24 26.17 -30.27 -2.32
CA LEU A 24 26.64 -29.01 -2.91
C LEU A 24 25.79 -28.62 -4.12
N PHE A 25 25.54 -29.54 -5.04
CA PHE A 25 24.67 -29.30 -6.20
C PHE A 25 23.25 -28.93 -5.79
N GLY A 26 22.67 -29.65 -4.81
CA GLY A 26 21.35 -29.32 -4.27
C GLY A 26 21.31 -27.93 -3.62
N GLY A 27 22.34 -27.58 -2.86
CA GLY A 27 22.50 -26.26 -2.24
C GLY A 27 22.58 -25.14 -3.28
N VAL A 28 23.43 -25.30 -4.31
CA VAL A 28 23.54 -24.32 -5.40
C VAL A 28 22.20 -24.15 -6.12
N PHE A 29 21.48 -25.24 -6.39
CA PHE A 29 20.18 -25.19 -7.04
C PHE A 29 19.14 -24.44 -6.18
N LEU A 30 19.14 -24.70 -4.87
CA LEU A 30 18.29 -23.99 -3.92
C LEU A 30 18.60 -22.49 -3.88
N LEU A 31 19.88 -22.12 -3.87
CA LEU A 31 20.29 -20.71 -3.91
C LEU A 31 19.83 -20.02 -5.19
N ILE A 32 19.97 -20.67 -6.35
CA ILE A 32 19.50 -20.14 -7.64
C ILE A 32 17.99 -19.92 -7.59
N PHE A 33 17.24 -20.91 -7.10
CA PHE A 33 15.78 -20.80 -6.99
C PHE A 33 15.36 -19.64 -6.08
N LEU A 34 15.99 -19.52 -4.91
CA LEU A 34 15.72 -18.44 -3.97
C LEU A 34 16.08 -17.07 -4.55
N TYR A 35 17.18 -16.98 -5.28
CA TYR A 35 17.61 -15.75 -5.95
C TYR A 35 16.58 -15.29 -6.98
N VAL A 36 16.16 -16.17 -7.88
CA VAL A 36 15.14 -15.85 -8.90
C VAL A 36 13.83 -15.44 -8.23
N TYR A 37 13.41 -16.15 -7.20
CA TYR A 37 12.21 -15.81 -6.43
C TYR A 37 12.30 -14.40 -5.81
N ALA A 38 13.42 -14.08 -5.16
CA ALA A 38 13.65 -12.79 -4.52
C ALA A 38 13.67 -11.64 -5.55
N VAL A 39 14.32 -11.84 -6.70
CA VAL A 39 14.35 -10.85 -7.78
C VAL A 39 12.94 -10.62 -8.34
N ASN A 40 12.16 -11.68 -8.58
CA ASN A 40 10.80 -11.54 -9.08
C ASN A 40 9.91 -10.77 -8.10
N GLN A 41 10.01 -11.08 -6.80
CA GLN A 41 9.30 -10.34 -5.75
C GLN A 41 9.70 -8.86 -5.71
N ALA A 42 10.99 -8.55 -5.87
CA ALA A 42 11.46 -7.17 -5.93
C ALA A 42 10.87 -6.42 -7.13
N VAL A 43 10.85 -7.03 -8.31
CA VAL A 43 10.27 -6.44 -9.53
C VAL A 43 8.78 -6.17 -9.36
N ILE A 44 8.01 -7.15 -8.86
CA ILE A 44 6.57 -7.00 -8.63
C ILE A 44 6.30 -5.88 -7.62
N ASN A 45 7.06 -5.82 -6.53
CA ASN A 45 6.88 -4.81 -5.51
C ASN A 45 7.14 -3.39 -6.04
N VAL A 46 8.20 -3.20 -6.83
CA VAL A 46 8.51 -1.91 -7.46
C VAL A 46 7.43 -1.54 -8.49
N ALA A 47 6.97 -2.47 -9.30
CA ALA A 47 5.89 -2.23 -10.27
C ALA A 47 4.57 -1.87 -9.58
N ALA A 48 4.20 -2.60 -8.53
CA ALA A 48 3.01 -2.33 -7.73
C ALA A 48 3.10 -0.95 -7.07
N ARG A 49 4.24 -0.61 -6.49
CA ARG A 49 4.50 0.72 -5.91
C ARG A 49 4.35 1.83 -6.96
N GLY A 50 4.95 1.69 -8.14
CA GLY A 50 4.81 2.66 -9.21
C GLY A 50 3.35 2.85 -9.63
N SER A 51 2.59 1.76 -9.75
CA SER A 51 1.15 1.83 -10.07
C SER A 51 0.33 2.52 -8.97
N ALA A 52 0.69 2.35 -7.70
CA ALA A 52 0.04 3.00 -6.57
C ALA A 52 0.36 4.49 -6.53
N GLU A 53 1.62 4.87 -6.74
CA GLU A 53 2.07 6.26 -6.83
C GLU A 53 1.35 7.01 -7.96
N GLU A 54 1.20 6.39 -9.13
CA GLU A 54 0.45 6.99 -10.25
C GLU A 54 -1.04 7.18 -9.91
N ARG A 55 -1.68 6.19 -9.27
CA ARG A 55 -3.07 6.32 -8.83
C ARG A 55 -3.25 7.46 -7.83
N VAL A 56 -2.32 7.59 -6.88
CA VAL A 56 -2.33 8.69 -5.90
C VAL A 56 -2.22 10.03 -6.62
N ARG A 57 -1.30 10.15 -7.59
CA ARG A 57 -1.12 11.37 -8.38
C ARG A 57 -2.38 11.75 -9.15
N VAL A 58 -3.03 10.79 -9.79
CA VAL A 58 -4.30 11.01 -10.51
C VAL A 58 -5.40 11.43 -9.54
N LEU A 59 -5.52 10.80 -8.37
CA LEU A 59 -6.50 11.18 -7.36
C LEU A 59 -6.26 12.61 -6.86
N GLN A 60 -5.02 12.96 -6.54
CA GLN A 60 -4.67 14.32 -6.10
C GLN A 60 -5.02 15.37 -7.16
N SER A 61 -4.74 15.09 -8.44
CA SER A 61 -5.11 15.99 -9.53
C SER A 61 -6.63 16.17 -9.62
N ARG A 62 -7.42 15.09 -9.48
CA ARG A 62 -8.88 15.17 -9.48
C ARG A 62 -9.42 15.94 -8.29
N VAL A 63 -8.85 15.73 -7.10
CA VAL A 63 -9.23 16.48 -5.88
C VAL A 63 -8.94 17.97 -6.07
N ALA A 64 -7.75 18.33 -6.54
CA ALA A 64 -7.39 19.73 -6.79
C ALA A 64 -8.32 20.39 -7.82
N ALA A 65 -8.68 19.67 -8.89
CA ALA A 65 -9.65 20.16 -9.87
C ALA A 65 -11.03 20.38 -9.24
N LEU A 66 -11.50 19.45 -8.41
CA LEU A 66 -12.78 19.54 -7.73
C LEU A 66 -12.81 20.68 -6.70
N GLU A 67 -11.71 20.88 -5.96
CA GLU A 67 -11.55 22.01 -5.04
C GLU A 67 -11.57 23.34 -5.79
N SER A 68 -10.88 23.42 -6.93
CA SER A 68 -10.92 24.61 -7.78
C SER A 68 -12.34 24.89 -8.29
N GLU A 69 -13.05 23.87 -8.77
CA GLU A 69 -14.44 24.00 -9.20
C GLU A 69 -15.34 24.46 -8.04
N TYR A 70 -15.24 23.81 -6.87
CA TYR A 70 -15.97 24.19 -5.68
C TYR A 70 -15.75 25.66 -5.32
N LEU A 71 -14.49 26.10 -5.24
CA LEU A 71 -14.15 27.48 -4.94
C LEU A 71 -14.71 28.45 -5.98
N SER A 72 -14.66 28.10 -7.27
CA SER A 72 -15.23 28.93 -8.34
C SER A 72 -16.75 29.09 -8.18
N ARG A 73 -17.46 28.01 -7.83
CA ARG A 73 -18.91 28.02 -7.59
C ARG A 73 -19.25 28.77 -6.31
N THR A 74 -18.51 28.59 -5.22
CA THR A 74 -18.74 29.32 -3.97
C THR A 74 -18.55 30.82 -4.14
N ARG A 75 -17.57 31.26 -4.95
CA ARG A 75 -17.38 32.69 -5.26
C ARG A 75 -18.55 33.32 -6.01
N THR A 76 -19.37 32.53 -6.71
CA THR A 76 -20.60 33.02 -7.36
C THR A 76 -21.79 33.15 -6.41
N ILE A 77 -21.70 32.64 -5.18
CA ILE A 77 -22.74 32.79 -4.16
C ILE A 77 -22.52 34.13 -3.45
N THR A 78 -22.95 35.22 -4.08
CA THR A 78 -22.95 36.58 -3.50
C THR A 78 -24.36 36.99 -3.07
N ALA A 79 -24.47 38.05 -2.25
CA ALA A 79 -25.77 38.63 -1.89
C ALA A 79 -26.53 39.10 -3.15
N ASP A 80 -25.83 39.69 -4.11
CA ASP A 80 -26.39 40.10 -5.40
C ASP A 80 -26.97 38.92 -6.18
N PHE A 81 -26.25 37.79 -6.24
CA PHE A 81 -26.74 36.56 -6.86
C PHE A 81 -27.99 36.00 -6.16
N ALA A 82 -28.09 36.14 -4.84
CA ALA A 82 -29.27 35.74 -4.08
C ALA A 82 -30.48 36.66 -4.38
N ILE A 83 -30.25 37.98 -4.44
CA ILE A 83 -31.30 38.96 -4.78
C ILE A 83 -31.81 38.72 -6.22
N GLU A 84 -30.92 38.48 -7.18
CA GLU A 84 -31.29 38.14 -8.57
C GLU A 84 -32.12 36.86 -8.67
N ARG A 85 -31.95 35.92 -7.74
CA ARG A 85 -32.73 34.68 -7.64
C ARG A 85 -34.05 34.84 -6.87
N GLY A 86 -34.40 36.06 -6.47
CA GLY A 86 -35.65 36.38 -5.77
C GLY A 86 -35.60 36.11 -4.26
N PHE A 87 -34.41 35.91 -3.69
CA PHE A 87 -34.27 35.86 -2.23
C PHE A 87 -34.38 37.27 -1.64
N VAL A 88 -35.13 37.37 -0.54
CA VAL A 88 -35.34 38.62 0.22
C VAL A 88 -34.62 38.56 1.55
N GLU A 89 -34.01 39.67 1.96
CA GLU A 89 -33.35 39.78 3.26
C GLU A 89 -34.37 39.54 4.39
N THR A 90 -34.07 38.54 5.24
CA THR A 90 -34.91 38.21 6.39
C THR A 90 -34.45 38.98 7.64
N PRO A 91 -35.34 39.73 8.31
CA PRO A 91 -34.99 40.52 9.50
C PRO A 91 -34.72 39.68 10.77
N ARG A 92 -34.96 38.36 10.75
CA ARG A 92 -34.67 37.45 11.87
C ARG A 92 -33.71 36.33 11.45
N LEU A 93 -32.42 36.50 11.72
CA LEU A 93 -31.45 35.42 11.58
C LEU A 93 -31.71 34.32 12.63
N ARG A 94 -32.18 33.16 12.18
CA ARG A 94 -32.22 31.94 13.01
C ARG A 94 -31.02 31.07 12.64
N TYR A 95 -29.98 31.13 13.46
CA TYR A 95 -28.82 30.26 13.33
C TYR A 95 -29.21 28.82 13.69
N VAL A 96 -29.00 27.90 12.74
CA VAL A 96 -29.20 26.47 12.98
C VAL A 96 -27.82 25.83 13.13
N SER A 97 -27.39 25.64 14.36
CA SER A 97 -26.16 24.89 14.65
C SER A 97 -26.46 23.39 14.60
N ARG A 98 -25.61 22.64 13.88
CA ARG A 98 -25.62 21.19 13.95
C ARG A 98 -24.90 20.78 15.23
N LEU A 99 -25.63 20.25 16.20
CA LEU A 99 -24.98 19.63 17.35
C LEU A 99 -24.19 18.40 16.86
N PRO A 100 -22.92 18.24 17.25
CA PRO A 100 -22.17 17.04 16.92
C PRO A 100 -22.88 15.82 17.51
N LEU A 101 -22.96 14.75 16.72
CA LEU A 101 -23.74 13.55 17.03
C LEU A 101 -23.41 12.96 18.42
N GLY A 102 -22.15 13.04 18.85
CA GLY A 102 -21.71 12.61 20.19
C GLY A 102 -22.39 13.36 21.36
N LEU A 103 -22.69 14.65 21.18
CA LEU A 103 -23.38 15.45 22.22
C LEU A 103 -24.88 15.14 22.28
N LEU A 104 -25.48 14.72 21.15
CA LEU A 104 -26.87 14.25 21.10
C LEU A 104 -27.03 12.89 21.78
N LEU A 105 -26.05 12.00 21.62
CA LEU A 105 -26.03 10.69 22.29
C LEU A 105 -25.81 10.80 23.80
N ALA A 106 -24.90 11.69 24.23
CA ALA A 106 -24.67 11.95 25.66
C ALA A 106 -25.90 12.59 26.35
N LYS A 107 -26.68 13.40 25.62
CA LYS A 107 -27.93 13.97 26.13
C LYS A 107 -29.09 12.95 26.15
N GLY A 108 -29.04 11.93 25.30
CA GLY A 108 -30.03 10.85 25.23
C GLY A 108 -29.82 9.74 26.26
N SER A 109 -28.62 9.59 26.83
CA SER A 109 -28.31 8.58 27.86
C SER A 109 -28.45 9.12 29.30
N GLY A 110 -29.09 10.27 29.47
CA GLY A 110 -29.35 10.91 30.76
C GLY A 110 -30.80 10.73 31.22
N ILE A 111 -31.30 9.49 31.21
CA ILE A 111 -32.41 8.99 32.03
C ILE A 111 -32.03 7.59 32.49
#